data_AF-A0A7V2WN04-F1
#
_entry.id   AF-A0A7V2WN04-F1
#
_cell.length_a   1.000
_cell.length_b   1.000
_cell.length_c   1.000
_cell.angle_alpha   90.00
_cell.angle_beta   90.00
_cell.angle_gamma   90.00
#
_symmetry.space_group_name_H-M   'P 1'
#
loop_
_entity.id
_entity.type
_entity.pdbx_description
1 polymer ?
#
loop_
_entity_poly.entity_id
_entity_poly.type
_entity_poly.pdbx_seq_one_letter_code
_entity_poly.pdbx_strand_id
1 'polypeptide(L)'
;MIESRDDLVYALERGCKPKSEWRIGTEHEKFPFLTDTLERVPYEGERSIRALLEGFRDRFHWTPMMEGDNIIGLLAPSGLGSISLEPGGQFELSGAPLETIHDTCEEVHDHLIQVREIADPLGIGFLGLGFDPIHR
;
A
#
# COMPACT_ATOMS: atom_id res chain seq x y z
N MET A 1 27.90 4.14 7.02
CA MET A 1 28.75 4.48 5.87
C MET A 1 29.12 3.16 5.21
N ILE A 2 29.17 3.08 3.88
CA ILE A 2 29.61 1.87 3.16
C ILE A 2 31.07 2.13 2.77
N GLU A 3 32.00 1.38 3.33
CA GLU A 3 33.44 1.59 3.18
C GLU A 3 34.10 0.45 2.39
N SER A 4 33.43 -0.69 2.28
CA SER A 4 33.92 -1.87 1.57
C SER A 4 32.79 -2.66 0.90
N ARG A 5 33.18 -3.61 0.04
CA ARG A 5 32.26 -4.62 -0.49
C ARG A 5 31.67 -5.49 0.63
N ASP A 6 32.44 -5.75 1.68
CA ASP A 6 32.02 -6.65 2.75
C ASP A 6 30.88 -6.03 3.57
N ASP A 7 30.80 -4.70 3.67
CA ASP A 7 29.65 -4.02 4.28
C ASP A 7 28.34 -4.32 3.54
N LEU A 8 28.39 -4.39 2.20
CA LEU A 8 27.25 -4.73 1.37
C LEU A 8 26.84 -6.19 1.55
N VAL A 9 27.83 -7.09 1.62
CA VAL A 9 27.58 -8.53 1.87
C VAL A 9 26.94 -8.72 3.24
N TYR A 10 27.50 -8.08 4.28
CA TYR A 10 27.00 -8.15 5.64
C TYR A 10 25.57 -7.60 5.77
N ALA A 11 25.24 -6.52 5.05
CA ALA A 11 23.90 -5.95 5.03
C ALA A 11 22.82 -6.93 4.52
N LEU A 12 23.18 -7.84 3.61
CA LEU A 12 22.31 -8.92 3.13
C LEU A 12 22.34 -10.12 4.09
N GLU A 13 23.52 -10.52 4.55
CA GLU A 13 23.72 -11.69 5.42
C GLU A 13 22.96 -11.57 6.74
N ARG A 14 22.87 -10.36 7.33
CA ARG A 14 22.09 -10.12 8.55
C ARG A 14 20.58 -10.38 8.40
N GLY A 15 20.09 -10.55 7.17
CA GLY A 15 18.71 -10.95 6.88
C GLY A 15 18.45 -12.45 7.01
N CYS A 16 19.49 -13.28 7.13
CA CYS A 16 19.37 -14.73 7.33
C CYS A 16 18.63 -15.04 8.63
N LYS A 17 17.60 -15.89 8.55
CA LYS A 17 16.74 -16.28 9.68
C LYS A 17 16.60 -17.80 9.76
N PRO A 18 16.57 -18.40 10.97
CA PRO A 18 16.24 -19.80 11.14
C PRO A 18 14.80 -20.06 10.67
N LYS A 19 14.50 -21.30 10.29
CA LYS A 19 13.18 -21.68 9.74
C LYS A 19 12.00 -21.29 10.65
N SER A 20 12.20 -21.30 11.97
CA SER A 20 11.18 -20.89 12.96
C SER A 20 10.82 -19.39 12.89
N GLU A 21 11.67 -18.57 12.30
CA GLU A 21 11.47 -17.13 12.12
C GLU A 21 11.07 -16.76 10.69
N TRP A 22 10.87 -17.74 9.80
CA TRP A 22 10.37 -17.46 8.46
C TRP A 22 8.95 -16.91 8.52
N ARG A 23 8.66 -15.93 7.66
CA ARG A 23 7.39 -15.23 7.56
C ARG A 23 7.03 -15.00 6.10
N ILE A 24 5.77 -14.66 5.84
CA ILE A 24 5.20 -14.37 4.54
C ILE A 24 4.77 -12.90 4.56
N GLY A 25 5.44 -12.06 3.77
CA GLY A 25 4.95 -10.73 3.42
C GLY A 25 4.27 -10.80 2.05
N THR A 26 3.17 -10.08 1.87
CA THR A 26 2.46 -10.03 0.58
C THR A 26 2.18 -8.60 0.21
N GLU A 27 2.47 -8.28 -1.05
CA GLU A 27 2.23 -6.96 -1.61
C GLU A 27 1.25 -7.08 -2.77
N HIS A 28 0.36 -6.09 -2.91
CA HIS A 28 -0.53 -6.03 -4.06
C HIS A 28 -0.92 -4.61 -4.44
N GLU A 29 -0.80 -4.35 -5.75
CA GLU A 29 -1.19 -3.10 -6.38
C GLU A 29 -2.60 -3.17 -6.97
N LYS A 30 -3.26 -2.02 -7.04
CA LYS A 30 -4.62 -1.85 -7.54
C LYS A 30 -4.72 -0.54 -8.31
N PHE A 31 -5.48 -0.49 -9.39
CA PHE A 31 -5.75 0.75 -10.13
C PHE A 31 -6.99 1.45 -9.57
N PRO A 32 -6.86 2.62 -8.92
CA PRO A 32 -8.01 3.44 -8.57
C PRO A 32 -8.56 4.17 -9.81
N PHE A 33 -9.88 4.18 -9.98
CA PHE A 33 -10.56 4.87 -11.07
C PHE A 33 -11.87 5.54 -10.62
N LEU A 34 -12.29 6.59 -11.31
CA LEU A 34 -13.57 7.25 -11.05
C LEU A 34 -14.71 6.42 -11.67
N THR A 35 -15.72 6.05 -10.88
CA THR A 35 -16.74 5.08 -11.32
C THR A 35 -17.70 5.62 -12.40
N ASP A 36 -17.81 6.92 -12.54
CA ASP A 36 -18.66 7.63 -13.50
C ASP A 36 -17.98 7.87 -14.85
N THR A 37 -16.66 8.11 -14.87
CA THR A 37 -15.91 8.43 -16.10
C THR A 37 -14.92 7.34 -16.51
N LEU A 38 -14.57 6.42 -15.61
CA LEU A 38 -13.50 5.42 -15.74
C LEU A 38 -12.08 6.01 -15.85
N GLU A 39 -11.95 7.32 -15.66
CA GLU A 39 -10.66 8.01 -15.64
C GLU A 39 -9.84 7.62 -14.41
N ARG A 40 -8.52 7.79 -14.50
CA ARG A 40 -7.61 7.62 -13.36
C ARG A 40 -7.92 8.63 -12.26
N VAL A 41 -7.77 8.21 -11.01
CA VAL A 41 -7.95 9.12 -9.86
C VAL A 41 -6.78 10.10 -9.79
N PRO A 42 -7.04 11.42 -9.78
CA PRO A 42 -5.99 12.42 -9.63
C PRO A 42 -5.39 12.39 -8.22
N TYR A 43 -4.17 12.89 -8.06
CA TYR A 43 -3.55 12.96 -6.74
C TYR A 43 -4.27 13.91 -5.77
N GLU A 44 -4.78 15.05 -6.26
CA GLU A 44 -5.50 16.06 -5.47
C GLU A 44 -6.91 16.33 -5.98
N GLY A 45 -7.72 16.99 -5.14
CA GLY A 45 -9.13 17.28 -5.38
C GLY A 45 -10.04 16.53 -4.41
N GLU A 46 -11.35 16.74 -4.55
CA GLU A 46 -12.36 16.12 -3.68
C GLU A 46 -12.40 14.59 -3.80
N ARG A 47 -12.26 14.08 -5.04
CA ARG A 47 -12.21 12.65 -5.36
C ARG A 47 -10.78 12.31 -5.81
N SER A 48 -9.89 12.05 -4.86
CA SER A 48 -8.45 11.99 -5.13
C SER A 48 -7.70 10.95 -4.30
N ILE A 49 -6.45 10.67 -4.67
CA ILE A 49 -5.54 9.83 -3.89
C ILE A 49 -5.27 10.44 -2.50
N ARG A 50 -5.07 11.76 -2.42
CA ARG A 50 -4.93 12.45 -1.13
C ARG A 50 -6.16 12.21 -0.24
N ALA A 51 -7.36 12.33 -0.80
CA ALA A 51 -8.60 12.08 -0.05
C ALA A 51 -8.70 10.63 0.46
N LEU A 52 -8.26 9.65 -0.33
CA LEU A 52 -8.17 8.25 0.12
C LEU A 52 -7.21 8.11 1.31
N LEU A 53 -5.98 8.64 1.20
CA LEU A 53 -4.96 8.51 2.24
C LEU A 53 -5.37 9.23 3.53
N GLU A 54 -5.97 10.43 3.42
CA GLU A 54 -6.52 11.16 4.56
C GLU A 54 -7.69 10.41 5.20
N GLY A 55 -8.56 9.78 4.40
CA GLY A 55 -9.62 8.92 4.91
C GLY A 55 -9.10 7.75 5.75
N PHE A 56 -8.02 7.11 5.32
CA PHE A 56 -7.35 6.06 6.12
C PHE A 56 -6.74 6.60 7.41
N ARG A 57 -6.07 7.76 7.36
CA ARG A 57 -5.53 8.44 8.55
C ARG A 57 -6.64 8.72 9.57
N ASP A 58 -7.74 9.30 9.11
CA ASP A 58 -8.78 9.82 10.00
C ASP A 58 -9.69 8.72 10.54
N ARG A 59 -9.98 7.68 9.75
CA ARG A 59 -10.93 6.62 10.12
C ARG A 59 -10.27 5.39 10.72
N PHE A 60 -9.07 5.05 10.28
CA PHE A 60 -8.36 3.83 10.69
C PHE A 60 -7.03 4.12 11.40
N HIS A 61 -6.73 5.40 11.66
CA HIS A 61 -5.56 5.84 12.44
C HIS A 61 -4.21 5.42 11.84
N TRP A 62 -4.15 5.25 10.52
CA TRP A 62 -2.89 5.04 9.83
C TRP A 62 -2.02 6.30 9.91
N THR A 63 -0.70 6.11 10.00
CA THR A 63 0.23 7.24 10.17
C THR A 63 0.72 7.73 8.80
N PRO A 64 0.58 9.03 8.47
CA PRO A 64 1.03 9.59 7.19
C PRO A 64 2.53 9.51 6.98
N MET A 65 2.94 9.07 5.79
CA MET A 65 4.29 9.27 5.25
C MET A 65 4.28 10.47 4.31
N MET A 66 5.16 11.44 4.59
CA MET A 66 5.17 12.74 3.91
C MET A 66 6.38 12.88 2.98
N GLU A 67 6.16 13.46 1.81
CA GLU A 67 7.22 14.03 0.96
C GLU A 67 6.90 15.51 0.70
N GLY A 68 7.62 16.41 1.38
CA GLY A 68 7.21 17.80 1.48
C GLY A 68 5.82 17.93 2.12
N ASP A 69 4.90 18.59 1.43
CA ASP A 69 3.51 18.81 1.88
C ASP A 69 2.54 17.71 1.40
N ASN A 70 3.05 16.67 0.75
CA ASN A 70 2.28 15.60 0.14
C ASN A 70 2.28 14.35 1.02
N ILE A 71 1.09 13.80 1.29
CA ILE A 71 0.97 12.45 1.85
C ILE A 71 1.18 11.47 0.69
N ILE A 72 2.25 10.70 0.74
CA ILE A 72 2.63 9.76 -0.34
C ILE A 72 2.39 8.30 0.03
N GLY A 73 2.01 8.04 1.27
CA GLY A 73 1.76 6.71 1.78
C GLY A 73 1.37 6.74 3.25
N LEU A 74 1.18 5.56 3.82
CA LEU A 74 0.74 5.39 5.19
C LEU A 74 1.44 4.20 5.85
N LEU A 75 1.68 4.29 7.15
CA LEU A 75 2.07 3.15 7.98
C LEU A 75 0.86 2.64 8.76
N ALA A 76 0.67 1.33 8.77
CA ALA A 76 -0.38 0.69 9.54
C ALA A 76 -0.20 0.96 11.04
N PRO A 77 -1.28 1.00 11.84
CA PRO A 77 -1.18 1.18 13.29
C PRO A 77 -0.30 0.15 14.01
N SER A 78 -0.16 -1.06 13.44
CA SER A 78 0.74 -2.10 13.93
C SER A 78 2.23 -1.78 13.70
N GLY A 79 2.54 -0.86 12.78
CA GLY A 79 3.88 -0.54 12.32
C GLY A 79 4.51 -1.60 11.41
N LEU A 80 3.76 -2.63 11.02
CA LEU A 80 4.28 -3.79 10.28
C LEU A 80 3.83 -3.84 8.82
N GLY A 81 2.86 -3.02 8.41
CA GLY A 81 2.43 -2.89 7.02
C GLY A 81 2.36 -1.43 6.59
N SER A 82 2.27 -1.19 5.29
CA SER A 82 2.20 0.16 4.73
C SER A 82 1.33 0.23 3.48
N ILE A 83 0.84 1.42 3.20
CA ILE A 83 0.27 1.81 1.91
C ILE A 83 1.28 2.70 1.20
N SER A 84 1.51 2.42 -0.07
CA SER A 84 2.43 3.13 -0.97
C SER A 84 1.72 3.48 -2.27
N LEU A 85 2.29 4.44 -2.99
CA LEU A 85 1.85 4.82 -4.32
C LEU A 85 2.94 4.53 -5.34
N GLU A 86 2.56 3.83 -6.40
CA GLU A 86 3.42 3.66 -7.58
C GLU A 86 3.34 4.89 -8.49
N PRO A 87 4.28 5.08 -9.45
CA PRO A 87 4.34 6.28 -10.29
C PRO A 87 3.06 6.60 -11.08
N GLY A 88 2.22 5.59 -11.36
CA GLY A 88 0.95 5.74 -12.06
C GLY A 88 -0.27 5.97 -11.15
N GLY A 89 -0.06 6.10 -9.83
CA GLY A 89 -1.12 6.23 -8.83
C GLY A 89 -1.74 4.90 -8.42
N GLN A 90 -1.11 3.76 -8.74
CA GLN A 90 -1.54 2.46 -8.22
C GLN A 90 -1.43 2.48 -6.70
N PHE A 91 -2.45 1.94 -6.06
CA PHE A 91 -2.57 1.93 -4.61
C PHE A 91 -2.12 0.57 -4.08
N GLU A 92 -0.97 0.56 -3.44
CA GLU A 92 -0.32 -0.65 -2.96
C GLU A 92 -0.61 -0.87 -1.48
N LEU A 93 -0.79 -2.13 -1.09
CA LEU A 93 -0.57 -2.58 0.28
C LEU A 93 0.73 -3.38 0.30
N SER A 94 1.67 -3.03 1.17
CA SER A 94 2.75 -3.91 1.62
C SER A 94 2.37 -4.46 2.99
N GLY A 95 2.06 -5.74 3.04
CA GLY A 95 1.53 -6.43 4.22
C GLY A 95 2.57 -6.77 5.26
N ALA A 96 2.11 -7.09 6.48
CA ALA A 96 2.97 -7.51 7.57
C ALA A 96 3.67 -8.86 7.28
N PRO A 97 4.82 -9.13 7.93
CA PRO A 97 5.45 -10.43 7.87
C PRO A 97 4.69 -11.43 8.77
N LEU A 98 3.80 -12.22 8.17
CA LEU A 98 2.86 -13.11 8.86
C LEU A 98 3.32 -14.57 8.86
N GLU A 99 2.74 -15.40 9.74
CA GLU A 99 3.17 -16.79 9.94
C GLU A 99 2.53 -17.73 8.90
N THR A 100 1.27 -17.51 8.55
CA THR A 100 0.51 -18.38 7.66
C THR A 100 -0.13 -17.63 6.51
N ILE A 101 -0.45 -18.37 5.44
CA ILE A 101 -1.18 -17.80 4.28
C ILE A 101 -2.62 -17.40 4.64
N HIS A 102 -3.18 -17.96 5.72
CA HIS A 102 -4.50 -17.59 6.21
C HIS A 102 -4.48 -16.19 6.83
N ASP A 103 -3.45 -15.89 7.64
CA ASP A 103 -3.23 -14.56 8.20
C ASP A 103 -3.09 -13.52 7.07
N THR A 104 -2.31 -13.84 6.03
CA THR A 104 -2.18 -12.97 4.84
C THR A 104 -3.52 -12.74 4.15
N CYS A 105 -4.35 -13.78 4.02
CA CYS A 105 -5.66 -13.64 3.38
C CYS A 105 -6.60 -12.74 4.20
N GLU A 106 -6.54 -12.83 5.53
CA GLU A 106 -7.29 -11.94 6.43
C GLU A 106 -6.82 -10.49 6.30
N GLU A 107 -5.50 -10.25 6.30
CA GLU A 107 -4.94 -8.90 6.14
C GLU A 107 -5.35 -8.24 4.81
N VAL A 108 -5.28 -8.99 3.71
CA VAL A 108 -5.73 -8.51 2.40
C VAL A 108 -7.23 -8.19 2.43
N HIS A 109 -8.04 -9.02 3.08
CA HIS A 109 -9.48 -8.78 3.17
C HIS A 109 -9.81 -7.53 3.97
N ASP A 110 -9.18 -7.35 5.13
CA ASP A 110 -9.35 -6.17 5.98
C ASP A 110 -8.96 -4.89 5.26
N HIS A 111 -7.83 -4.91 4.55
CA HIS A 111 -7.42 -3.77 3.73
C HIS A 111 -8.45 -3.46 2.63
N LEU A 112 -8.98 -4.47 1.92
CA LEU A 112 -9.99 -4.25 0.88
C LEU A 112 -11.31 -3.69 1.45
N ILE A 113 -11.70 -4.07 2.67
CA ILE A 113 -12.84 -3.47 3.38
C ILE A 113 -12.57 -1.99 3.66
N GLN A 114 -11.41 -1.68 4.26
CA GLN A 114 -11.02 -0.30 4.58
C GLN A 114 -10.98 0.57 3.32
N VAL A 115 -10.42 0.06 2.22
CA VAL A 115 -10.40 0.74 0.92
C VAL A 115 -11.82 1.08 0.48
N ARG A 116 -12.75 0.12 0.47
CA ARG A 116 -14.15 0.37 0.05
C ARG A 116 -14.85 1.38 0.95
N GLU A 117 -14.66 1.29 2.26
CA GLU A 117 -15.30 2.20 3.22
C GLU A 117 -14.96 3.68 3.00
N ILE A 118 -13.77 3.98 2.47
CA ILE A 118 -13.33 5.32 2.12
C ILE A 118 -13.67 5.66 0.66
N ALA A 119 -13.50 4.72 -0.26
CA ALA A 119 -13.57 4.97 -1.69
C ALA A 119 -15.00 5.06 -2.24
N ASP A 120 -15.94 4.25 -1.71
CA ASP A 120 -17.31 4.21 -2.20
C ASP A 120 -18.01 5.58 -2.09
N PRO A 121 -17.93 6.31 -0.95
CA PRO A 121 -18.48 7.67 -0.84
C PRO A 121 -17.84 8.69 -1.80
N LEU A 122 -16.59 8.45 -2.21
CA LEU A 122 -15.86 9.30 -3.15
C LEU A 122 -16.16 8.92 -4.61
N GLY A 123 -16.96 7.88 -4.87
CA GLY A 123 -17.16 7.36 -6.23
C GLY A 123 -15.86 6.88 -6.87
N ILE A 124 -14.98 6.25 -6.09
CA ILE A 124 -13.72 5.66 -6.54
C ILE A 124 -13.85 4.13 -6.49
N GLY A 125 -13.61 3.48 -7.61
CA GLY A 125 -13.47 2.04 -7.72
C GLY A 125 -12.01 1.61 -7.75
N PHE A 126 -11.76 0.33 -7.48
CA PHE A 126 -10.43 -0.28 -7.62
C PHE A 126 -10.48 -1.50 -8.53
N LEU A 127 -9.50 -1.59 -9.43
CA LEU A 127 -9.36 -2.68 -10.39
C LEU A 127 -8.06 -3.45 -10.14
N GLY A 128 -8.18 -4.75 -9.89
CA GLY A 128 -7.05 -5.67 -9.76
C GLY A 128 -6.76 -6.37 -11.07
N LEU A 129 -5.87 -5.79 -11.88
CA LEU A 129 -5.36 -6.37 -13.13
C LEU A 129 -3.85 -6.12 -13.22
N GLY A 130 -3.16 -6.84 -14.10
CA GLY A 130 -1.73 -6.62 -14.36
C GLY A 130 -1.43 -5.40 -15.24
N PHE A 131 -2.44 -4.76 -15.83
CA PHE A 131 -2.30 -3.57 -16.67
C PHE A 131 -3.59 -2.73 -16.65
N ASP A 132 -3.47 -1.42 -16.85
CA ASP A 132 -4.60 -0.52 -17.09
C ASP A 132 -5.19 -0.81 -18.48
N PRO A 133 -6.45 -1.29 -18.58
CA PRO A 133 -6.99 -1.75 -19.85
C PRO A 133 -7.45 -0.61 -20.79
N ILE A 134 -7.52 0.64 -20.30
CA ILE A 134 -8.07 1.78 -21.03
C ILE A 134 -6.97 2.76 -21.43
N HIS A 135 -6.09 3.09 -20.48
CA HIS A 135 -5.07 4.11 -20.70
C HIS A 135 -3.71 3.44 -21.00
N ARG A 136 -3.02 3.94 -22.03
CA ARG A 136 -1.71 3.46 -22.47
C ARG A 136 -0.62 4.46 -22.15
#